data_AF-A0A1F4KD72-F1
#
_entry.id   AF-A0A1F4KD72-F1
#
_cell.length_a   1.000
_cell.length_b   1.000
_cell.length_c   1.000
_cell.angle_alpha   90.00
_cell.angle_beta   90.00
_cell.angle_gamma   90.00
#
_symmetry.space_group_name_H-M   'P 1'
#
loop_
_entity.id
_entity.type
_entity.pdbx_description
1 polymer ?
#
loop_
_entity_poly.entity_id
_entity_poly.type
_entity_poly.pdbx_seq_one_letter_code
_entity_poly.pdbx_strand_id
1 'polypeptide(L)'
;MQIKINSVEDLGAVVRATRKDSDVRLDDLAGVARLSKQFVNDVELGKPGVGIGKVLQILAELGVDLYVDVPESVCAQVPHARQLIARTAQRRTARRQGLASALPDASKLVSTDSNEGGHP
;
A
#
# COMPACT_ATOMS: atom_id res chain seq x y z
N MET A 1 3.42 1.75 -21.17
CA MET A 1 2.07 1.23 -21.46
C MET A 1 1.39 0.88 -20.13
N GLN A 2 0.06 0.82 -20.06
CA GLN A 2 -0.68 0.39 -18.86
C GLN A 2 -1.44 -0.91 -19.16
N ILE A 3 -1.39 -1.86 -18.23
CA ILE A 3 -2.10 -3.15 -18.33
C ILE A 3 -3.15 -3.18 -17.23
N LYS A 4 -4.41 -3.41 -17.59
CA LYS A 4 -5.49 -3.58 -16.61
C LYS A 4 -5.37 -4.96 -15.96
N ILE A 5 -5.26 -4.98 -14.63
CA ILE A 5 -5.18 -6.19 -13.82
C ILE A 5 -6.56 -6.49 -13.24
N ASN A 6 -7.13 -7.67 -13.51
CA ASN A 6 -8.42 -8.09 -12.97
C ASN A 6 -8.29 -9.26 -11.97
N SER A 7 -7.12 -9.90 -11.92
CA SER A 7 -6.85 -11.07 -11.09
C SER A 7 -5.41 -11.08 -10.54
N VAL A 8 -5.14 -11.97 -9.58
CA VAL A 8 -3.77 -12.16 -9.07
C VAL A 8 -2.88 -12.87 -10.09
N GLU A 9 -3.47 -13.69 -10.96
CA GLU A 9 -2.83 -14.35 -12.09
C GLU A 9 -2.38 -13.34 -13.15
N ASP A 10 -3.21 -12.32 -13.43
CA ASP A 10 -2.85 -11.23 -14.34
C ASP A 10 -1.60 -10.50 -13.84
N LEU A 11 -1.56 -10.19 -12.54
CA LEU A 11 -0.41 -9.54 -11.93
C LEU A 11 0.83 -10.42 -11.95
N GLY A 12 0.68 -11.72 -11.64
CA GLY A 12 1.77 -12.70 -11.70
C GLY A 12 2.36 -12.83 -13.11
N ALA A 13 1.51 -12.82 -14.14
CA ALA A 13 1.92 -12.83 -15.54
C ALA A 13 2.75 -11.60 -15.90
N VAL A 14 2.34 -10.40 -15.46
CA VAL A 14 3.11 -9.16 -15.66
C VAL A 14 4.47 -9.25 -14.97
N VAL A 15 4.51 -9.66 -13.70
CA VAL A 15 5.78 -9.83 -12.95
C VAL A 15 6.73 -10.78 -13.69
N ARG A 16 6.22 -11.92 -14.13
CA ARG A 16 7.01 -12.93 -14.85
C ARG A 16 7.51 -12.41 -16.20
N ALA A 17 6.66 -11.72 -16.95
CA ALA A 17 7.02 -11.14 -18.24
C ALA A 17 8.12 -10.09 -18.06
N THR A 18 7.96 -9.15 -17.11
CA THR A 18 8.97 -8.13 -16.82
C THR A 18 10.28 -8.75 -16.37
N ARG A 19 10.27 -9.74 -15.47
CA ARG A 19 11.52 -10.40 -15.05
C ARG A 19 12.25 -11.03 -16.23
N LYS A 20 11.52 -11.70 -17.13
CA LYS A 20 12.08 -12.35 -18.31
C LYS A 20 12.61 -11.37 -19.34
N ASP A 21 11.93 -10.24 -19.53
CA ASP A 21 12.38 -9.15 -20.39
C ASP A 21 13.70 -8.54 -19.87
N SER A 22 13.82 -8.41 -18.54
CA SER A 22 15.06 -7.95 -17.87
C SER A 22 16.17 -9.00 -17.78
N ASP A 23 16.00 -10.20 -18.34
CA ASP A 23 16.92 -11.36 -18.25
C ASP A 23 17.36 -11.75 -16.82
N VAL A 24 16.53 -11.46 -15.82
CA VAL A 24 16.83 -11.75 -14.41
C VAL A 24 16.38 -13.17 -14.06
N ARG A 25 17.22 -13.97 -13.39
CA ARG A 25 16.79 -15.29 -12.91
C ARG A 25 15.93 -15.15 -11.66
N LEU A 26 15.05 -16.14 -11.45
CA LEU A 26 14.15 -16.16 -10.30
C LEU A 26 14.91 -16.11 -8.95
N ASP A 27 16.05 -16.81 -8.86
CA ASP A 27 16.91 -16.83 -7.66
C ASP A 27 17.57 -15.47 -7.41
N ASP A 28 17.96 -14.76 -8.46
CA ASP A 28 18.59 -13.45 -8.36
C ASP A 28 17.57 -12.41 -7.87
N LEU A 29 16.36 -12.41 -8.45
CA LEU A 29 15.26 -11.55 -7.98
C LEU A 29 14.91 -11.83 -6.52
N ALA A 30 14.83 -13.11 -6.13
CA ALA A 30 14.56 -13.49 -4.75
C ALA A 30 15.67 -12.99 -3.80
N GLY A 31 16.93 -13.09 -4.23
CA GLY A 31 18.09 -12.59 -3.48
C GLY A 31 18.05 -11.08 -3.28
N VAL A 32 17.83 -10.31 -4.35
CA VAL A 32 17.77 -8.84 -4.31
C VAL A 32 16.59 -8.37 -3.46
N ALA A 33 15.40 -8.94 -3.68
CA ALA A 33 14.21 -8.61 -2.90
C ALA A 33 14.26 -9.14 -1.45
N ARG A 34 15.28 -9.92 -1.06
CA ARG A 34 15.37 -10.60 0.25
C ARG A 34 14.12 -11.44 0.57
N LEU A 35 13.59 -12.10 -0.46
CA LEU A 35 12.43 -12.98 -0.38
C LEU A 35 12.85 -14.42 -0.67
N SER A 36 12.02 -15.39 -0.29
CA SER A 36 12.31 -16.79 -0.65
C SER A 36 12.03 -17.01 -2.14
N LYS A 37 12.83 -17.87 -2.77
CA LYS A 37 12.59 -18.34 -4.15
C LYS A 37 11.16 -18.81 -4.35
N GLN A 38 10.65 -19.59 -3.40
CA GLN A 38 9.28 -20.11 -3.43
C GLN A 38 8.25 -18.98 -3.43
N PHE A 39 8.48 -17.91 -2.65
CA PHE A 39 7.57 -16.77 -2.62
C PHE A 39 7.53 -16.05 -3.97
N VAL A 40 8.70 -15.78 -4.58
CA VAL A 40 8.75 -15.15 -5.91
C VAL A 40 8.06 -16.02 -6.96
N ASN A 41 8.26 -17.34 -6.90
CA ASN A 41 7.55 -18.30 -7.76
C ASN A 41 6.03 -18.28 -7.54
N ASP A 42 5.58 -18.28 -6.28
CA ASP A 42 4.15 -18.22 -5.93
C ASP A 42 3.51 -16.91 -6.44
N VAL A 43 4.24 -15.80 -6.43
CA VAL A 43 3.79 -14.52 -7.00
C VAL A 43 3.68 -14.59 -8.52
N GLU A 44 4.68 -15.12 -9.23
CA GLU A 44 4.62 -15.29 -10.69
C GLU A 44 3.49 -16.22 -11.15
N LEU A 45 3.11 -17.19 -10.32
CA LEU A 45 1.98 -18.08 -10.58
C LEU A 45 0.64 -17.47 -10.18
N GLY A 46 0.62 -16.26 -9.59
CA GLY A 46 -0.60 -15.59 -9.15
C GLY A 46 -1.29 -16.29 -7.98
N LYS A 47 -0.55 -16.97 -7.11
CA LYS A 47 -1.15 -17.73 -6.01
C LYS A 47 -1.93 -16.80 -5.07
N PRO A 48 -3.20 -17.10 -4.73
CA PRO A 48 -3.97 -16.27 -3.81
C PRO A 48 -3.35 -16.29 -2.40
N GLY A 49 -3.48 -15.17 -1.68
CA GLY A 49 -2.99 -15.04 -0.30
C GLY A 49 -1.52 -14.66 -0.16
N VAL A 50 -0.80 -14.38 -1.25
CA VAL A 50 0.51 -13.72 -1.17
C VAL A 50 0.35 -12.32 -0.58
N GLY A 51 1.24 -11.95 0.35
CA GLY A 51 1.16 -10.67 1.02
C GLY A 51 1.48 -9.52 0.07
N ILE A 52 0.52 -8.63 -0.15
CA ILE A 52 0.63 -7.50 -1.10
C ILE A 52 1.87 -6.63 -0.86
N GLY A 53 2.27 -6.41 0.40
CA GLY A 53 3.47 -5.63 0.72
C GLY A 53 4.75 -6.23 0.12
N LYS A 54 4.87 -7.57 0.08
CA LYS A 54 6.01 -8.24 -0.55
C LYS A 54 5.90 -8.24 -2.08
N VAL A 55 4.69 -8.28 -2.63
CA VAL A 55 4.46 -8.14 -4.07
C VAL A 55 4.90 -6.74 -4.53
N LEU A 56 4.53 -5.68 -3.81
CA LEU A 56 4.99 -4.32 -4.09
C LEU A 56 6.51 -4.19 -4.01
N GLN A 57 7.16 -4.92 -3.11
CA GLN A 57 8.62 -4.98 -3.05
C GLN A 57 9.21 -5.59 -4.33
N ILE A 58 8.68 -6.72 -4.80
CA ILE A 58 9.12 -7.34 -6.07
C ILE A 58 8.94 -6.39 -7.25
N LEU A 59 7.78 -5.71 -7.33
CA LEU A 59 7.51 -4.75 -8.39
C LEU A 59 8.53 -3.60 -8.39
N ALA A 60 8.88 -3.07 -7.22
CA ALA A 60 9.89 -2.04 -7.08
C ALA A 60 11.28 -2.50 -7.56
N GLU A 61 11.70 -3.73 -7.22
CA GLU A 61 12.99 -4.29 -7.69
C GLU A 61 13.01 -4.49 -9.21
N LEU A 62 11.84 -4.73 -9.83
CA LEU A 62 11.70 -4.85 -11.28
C LEU A 62 11.48 -3.50 -11.98
N GLY A 63 11.48 -2.38 -11.24
CA GLY A 63 11.22 -1.05 -11.78
C GLY A 63 9.78 -0.85 -12.28
N VAL A 64 8.82 -1.58 -11.71
CA VAL A 64 7.40 -1.53 -12.07
C VAL A 64 6.61 -0.75 -11.02
N ASP A 65 5.96 0.32 -11.46
CA ASP A 65 5.03 1.08 -10.62
C ASP A 65 3.61 0.51 -10.70
N LEU A 66 2.95 0.40 -9.54
CA LEU A 66 1.54 0.02 -9.44
C LEU A 66 0.68 1.28 -9.30
N TYR A 67 -0.19 1.51 -10.27
CA TYR A 67 -1.18 2.59 -10.25
C TYR A 67 -2.56 2.05 -9.89
N VAL A 68 -3.36 2.86 -9.20
CA VAL A 68 -4.76 2.57 -8.89
C VAL A 68 -5.62 3.65 -9.50
N ASP A 69 -6.60 3.24 -10.29
CA ASP A 69 -7.58 4.14 -10.90
C ASP A 69 -8.72 4.41 -9.91
N VAL A 70 -8.94 5.69 -9.59
CA VAL A 70 -9.95 6.16 -8.64
C VAL A 70 -10.58 7.45 -9.12
N PRO A 71 -11.85 7.74 -8.74
CA PRO A 71 -12.46 9.04 -9.00
C PRO A 71 -11.66 10.20 -8.40
N GLU A 72 -11.71 11.37 -9.05
CA GLU A 72 -11.01 12.58 -8.60
C GLU A 72 -11.38 12.98 -7.17
N SER A 73 -12.66 12.85 -6.81
CA SER A 73 -13.16 13.10 -5.46
C SER A 73 -12.48 12.25 -4.39
N VAL A 74 -12.09 11.01 -4.71
CA VAL A 74 -11.34 10.12 -3.83
C VAL A 74 -9.88 10.51 -3.78
N CYS A 75 -9.27 10.82 -4.93
CA CYS A 75 -7.87 11.26 -5.02
C CYS A 75 -7.61 12.47 -4.10
N ALA A 76 -8.49 13.47 -4.12
CA ALA A 76 -8.42 14.64 -3.24
C ALA A 76 -8.47 14.30 -1.74
N GLN A 77 -9.08 13.18 -1.36
CA GLN A 77 -9.22 12.74 0.03
C GLN A 77 -8.03 11.91 0.54
N VAL A 78 -7.20 11.36 -0.35
CA VAL A 78 -6.08 10.47 0.02
C VAL A 78 -5.14 11.09 1.06
N PRO A 79 -4.72 12.37 0.95
CA PRO A 79 -3.85 12.98 1.96
C PRO A 79 -4.47 12.99 3.35
N HIS A 80 -5.77 13.30 3.44
CA HIS A 80 -6.50 13.32 4.72
C HIS A 80 -6.63 11.90 5.30
N ALA A 81 -7.02 10.92 4.48
CA ALA A 81 -7.09 9.52 4.90
C ALA A 81 -5.73 9.02 5.43
N ARG A 82 -4.64 9.38 4.77
CA ARG A 82 -3.27 9.02 5.19
C ARG A 82 -2.91 9.61 6.56
N GLN A 83 -3.31 10.85 6.85
CA GLN A 83 -3.11 11.48 8.16
C GLN A 83 -3.86 10.74 9.27
N LEU A 84 -5.12 10.34 9.02
CA LEU A 84 -5.91 9.58 9.99
C LEU A 84 -5.30 8.20 10.27
N ILE A 85 -4.86 7.49 9.23
CA ILE A 85 -4.17 6.20 9.36
C ILE A 85 -2.87 6.35 10.16
N ALA A 86 -2.07 7.37 9.88
CA ALA A 86 -0.84 7.63 10.63
C ALA A 86 -1.09 7.89 12.13
N ARG A 87 -2.10 8.70 12.46
CA ARG A 87 -2.49 8.98 13.85
C ARG A 87 -2.93 7.72 14.59
N THR A 88 -3.71 6.85 13.95
CA THR A 88 -4.15 5.59 14.56
C THR A 88 -2.98 4.63 14.78
N ALA A 89 -2.04 4.52 13.83
CA ALA A 89 -0.83 3.73 13.99
C ALA A 89 0.04 4.23 15.15
N GLN A 90 0.26 5.55 15.26
CA GLN A 90 1.02 6.18 16.35
C GLN A 90 0.42 5.87 17.73
N ARG A 91 -0.90 5.99 17.87
CA ARG A 91 -1.62 5.68 19.13
C ARG A 91 -1.42 4.22 19.55
N ARG A 92 -1.44 3.28 18.59
CA ARG A 92 -1.21 1.85 18.87
C ARG A 92 0.22 1.61 19.36
N THR A 93 1.20 2.24 18.72
CA THR A 93 2.62 2.13 19.11
C THR A 93 2.87 2.72 20.50
N ALA A 94 2.35 3.93 20.77
CA ALA A 94 2.51 4.59 22.07
C ALA A 94 1.85 3.82 23.23
N ARG A 95 0.66 3.24 23.00
CA ARG A 95 0.01 2.33 23.96
C ARG A 95 0.85 1.08 24.23
N ARG A 96 1.40 0.47 23.18
CA ARG A 96 2.25 -0.73 23.31
C ARG A 96 3.56 -0.45 24.06
N GLN A 97 4.05 0.79 24.02
CA GLN A 97 5.27 1.24 24.70
C GLN A 97 5.01 1.86 26.10
N GLY A 98 3.77 1.84 26.60
CA GLY A 98 3.45 2.33 27.95
C GLY A 98 3.41 3.87 28.10
N LEU A 99 3.50 4.64 27.02
CA LEU A 99 3.53 6.11 27.03
C LEU A 99 2.13 6.74 26.90
N ALA A 100 1.11 6.10 27.47
CA ALA A 100 -0.29 6.40 27.17
C ALA A 100 -0.86 7.67 27.84
N SER A 101 -0.16 8.27 28.81
CA SER A 101 -0.67 9.38 29.64
C SER A 101 -0.46 10.79 29.08
N ALA A 102 0.20 10.97 27.93
CA ALA A 102 0.58 12.29 27.42
C ALA A 102 -0.04 12.71 26.06
N LEU A 103 -1.03 11.97 25.54
CA LEU A 103 -1.68 12.33 24.28
C LEU A 103 -2.93 13.19 24.51
N PRO A 104 -3.12 14.31 23.79
CA PRO A 104 -4.29 15.16 23.96
C PRO A 104 -5.58 14.40 23.63
N ASP A 105 -6.57 14.62 24.47
CA ASP A 105 -7.86 13.94 24.49
C ASP A 105 -8.51 13.95 23.11
N ALA A 106 -8.86 12.76 22.59
CA ALA A 106 -9.39 12.58 21.25
C ALA A 106 -10.75 13.26 21.04
N SER A 107 -11.42 13.62 22.14
CA SER A 107 -12.70 14.32 22.19
C SER A 107 -12.61 15.83 21.86
N LYS A 108 -11.42 16.45 21.86
CA LYS A 108 -11.24 17.90 21.62
C LYS A 108 -10.99 18.31 20.16
N LEU A 109 -10.97 17.39 19.21
CA LEU A 109 -10.66 17.68 17.79
C LEU A 109 -11.85 17.53 16.83
N VAL A 110 -13.05 17.34 17.35
CA VAL A 110 -14.31 17.48 16.59
C VAL A 110 -15.06 18.69 17.16
N SER A 111 -14.60 19.89 16.83
CA SER A 111 -15.30 21.16 17.06
C SER A 111 -14.64 22.21 16.16
N THR A 112 -15.46 23.04 15.50
CA THR A 112 -15.20 23.88 14.30
C THR A 112 -15.24 23.04 13.01
N ASP A 113 -16.27 23.05 12.17
CA ASP A 113 -17.27 24.08 11.88
C ASP A 113 -18.69 23.50 11.79
N SER A 114 -19.53 23.89 12.76
CA SER A 114 -20.93 24.20 12.53
C SER A 114 -21.18 25.50 13.28
N ASN A 115 -21.44 26.62 12.59
CA ASN A 115 -22.74 27.31 12.61
C ASN A 115 -22.64 28.80 12.15
N GLU A 116 -23.39 29.10 11.09
CA GLU A 116 -24.22 30.28 10.83
C GLU A 116 -23.70 31.72 10.69
N GLY A 117 -24.17 32.35 9.61
CA GLY A 117 -24.43 33.78 9.46
C GLY A 117 -24.41 34.16 7.97
N GLY A 118 -25.49 34.54 7.30
CA GLY A 118 -26.89 34.78 7.65
C GLY A 118 -27.60 35.24 6.36
N HIS A 119 -28.91 34.99 6.27
CA HIS A 119 -29.81 35.64 5.32
C HIS A 119 -29.78 37.18 5.53
N PRO A 120 -30.03 37.99 4.49
CA PRO A 120 -31.42 38.21 4.04
C PRO A 120 -31.66 38.00 2.53
#